data_AF-L9X9P9-F1
#
_entry.id   AF-L9X9P9-F1
#
_cell.length_a   1.000
_cell.length_b   1.000
_cell.length_c   1.000
_cell.angle_alpha   90.00
_cell.angle_beta   90.00
_cell.angle_gamma   90.00
#
_symmetry.space_group_name_H-M   'P 1'
#
loop_
_entity.id
_entity.type
_entity.pdbx_description
1 polymer ?
#
loop_
_entity_poly.entity_id
_entity_poly.type
_entity_poly.pdbx_seq_one_letter_code
_entity_poly.pdbx_strand_id
1 'polypeptide(L)'
;MEYVPRERVRPLTVALSVVSLAIVFAAAGGRVPRSMVPGAPEWFIESIPHLNVAISAAAIATIAVGWRAIRRGRVDRHRVAMVTSFGLFATFLTLYLYRLVATGGPQEFPGPETVYQFVYLPTLAIHILLAIACIPVLYYALLQALAYPIAELPRTSHARFGRIAATLWLISFSLGIVVYGLLHVAY
;
A
#
# COMPACT_ATOMS: atom_id res chain seq x y z
N MET A 1 26.39 0.99 -6.25
CA MET A 1 26.04 2.34 -6.70
C MET A 1 25.10 2.93 -5.68
N GLU A 2 25.47 4.08 -5.11
CA GLU A 2 24.60 4.88 -4.24
C GLU A 2 23.81 5.83 -5.16
N TYR A 3 22.49 5.66 -5.23
CA TYR A 3 21.62 6.49 -6.09
C TYR A 3 21.05 7.70 -5.35
N VAL A 4 21.09 7.67 -4.01
CA VAL A 4 20.57 8.72 -3.14
C VAL A 4 21.64 9.09 -2.10
N PRO A 5 22.00 10.38 -1.97
CA PRO A 5 22.92 10.82 -0.92
C PRO A 5 22.36 10.50 0.47
N ARG A 6 23.21 10.00 1.37
CA ARG A 6 22.80 9.48 2.69
C ARG A 6 22.10 10.53 3.55
N GLU A 7 22.56 11.78 3.48
CA GLU A 7 21.98 12.93 4.18
C GLU A 7 20.57 13.29 3.68
N ARG A 8 20.22 12.90 2.44
CA ARG A 8 18.91 13.17 1.85
C ARG A 8 17.84 12.13 2.17
N VAL A 9 18.20 10.99 2.76
CA VAL A 9 17.26 9.90 3.06
C VAL A 9 16.09 10.39 3.92
N ARG A 10 16.36 11.09 5.03
CA ARG A 10 15.33 11.61 5.92
C ARG A 10 14.47 12.71 5.29
N PRO A 11 15.04 13.80 4.72
CA PRO A 11 14.21 14.85 4.13
C PRO A 11 13.39 14.34 2.93
N LEU A 12 13.94 13.45 2.10
CA LEU A 12 13.16 12.83 1.01
C LEU A 12 12.05 11.95 1.54
N THR A 13 12.29 11.16 2.59
CA THR A 13 11.23 10.36 3.24
C THR A 13 10.07 11.26 3.68
N VAL A 14 10.38 12.36 4.38
CA VAL A 14 9.35 13.30 4.86
C VAL A 14 8.61 13.94 3.69
N ALA A 15 9.33 14.49 2.71
CA ALA A 15 8.74 15.15 1.55
C ALA A 15 7.82 14.20 0.76
N LEU A 16 8.31 13.00 0.40
CA LEU A 16 7.53 12.02 -0.35
C LEU A 16 6.31 11.52 0.43
N SER A 17 6.45 11.35 1.76
CA SER A 17 5.33 10.93 2.61
C SER A 17 4.26 12.01 2.69
N VAL A 18 4.65 13.28 2.90
CA VAL A 18 3.72 14.40 2.95
C VAL A 18 2.99 14.56 1.63
N VAL A 19 3.70 14.51 0.50
CA VAL A 19 3.10 14.61 -0.84
C VAL A 19 2.11 13.45 -1.07
N SER A 20 2.52 12.21 -0.77
CA SER A 20 1.67 11.04 -0.98
C SER A 20 0.42 11.07 -0.11
N LEU A 21 0.57 11.41 1.18
CA LEU A 21 -0.57 11.54 2.08
C LEU A 21 -1.49 12.69 1.67
N ALA A 22 -0.95 13.83 1.24
CA ALA A 22 -1.74 14.94 0.75
C ALA A 22 -2.59 14.52 -0.47
N ILE A 23 -2.03 13.76 -1.41
CA ILE A 23 -2.77 13.22 -2.55
C ILE A 23 -3.89 12.28 -2.08
N VAL A 24 -3.58 11.33 -1.19
CA VAL A 24 -4.56 10.36 -0.66
C VAL A 24 -5.70 11.07 0.05
N PHE A 25 -5.41 12.03 0.94
CA PHE A 25 -6.44 12.78 1.67
C PHE A 25 -7.20 13.76 0.78
N ALA A 26 -6.58 14.32 -0.25
CA ALA A 26 -7.29 15.16 -1.22
C ALA A 26 -8.31 14.32 -2.01
N ALA A 27 -7.91 13.15 -2.49
CA ALA A 27 -8.80 12.23 -3.21
C ALA A 27 -9.91 11.70 -2.29
N ALA A 28 -9.57 11.22 -1.10
CA ALA A 28 -10.54 10.69 -0.14
C ALA A 28 -11.50 11.76 0.41
N GLY A 29 -11.04 13.00 0.55
CA GLY A 29 -11.87 14.13 0.95
C GLY A 29 -12.69 14.76 -0.17
N GLY A 30 -12.72 14.17 -1.38
CA GLY A 30 -13.47 14.70 -2.52
C GLY A 30 -12.96 16.04 -3.05
N ARG A 31 -11.73 16.44 -2.72
CA ARG A 31 -11.13 17.71 -3.16
C ARG A 31 -10.56 17.63 -4.58
N VAL A 32 -10.47 16.44 -5.15
CA VAL A 32 -10.00 16.21 -6.52
C VAL A 32 -11.20 16.16 -7.46
N PRO A 33 -11.34 17.12 -8.41
CA PRO A 33 -12.41 17.10 -9.39
C PRO A 33 -12.38 15.85 -10.26
N ARG A 34 -13.56 15.34 -10.62
CA ARG A 34 -13.70 14.18 -11.54
C ARG A 34 -13.08 14.45 -12.92
N SER A 35 -12.99 15.72 -13.34
CA SER A 35 -12.34 16.12 -14.59
C SER A 35 -10.82 15.91 -14.62
N MET A 36 -10.18 15.70 -13.47
CA MET A 36 -8.73 15.43 -13.39
C MET A 36 -8.38 13.97 -13.70
N VAL A 37 -9.36 13.06 -13.73
CA VAL A 37 -9.14 11.66 -14.09
C VAL A 37 -9.76 11.38 -15.46
N PRO A 38 -9.11 10.57 -16.32
CA PRO A 38 -9.68 10.21 -17.61
C PRO A 38 -10.96 9.40 -17.40
N GLY A 39 -11.99 9.67 -18.21
CA GLY A 39 -13.20 8.85 -18.22
C GLY A 39 -12.86 7.43 -18.64
N ALA A 40 -13.35 6.44 -17.89
CA ALA A 40 -13.28 5.04 -18.25
C ALA A 40 -14.69 4.43 -18.35
N PRO A 41 -14.84 3.33 -19.11
CA PRO A 41 -16.08 2.58 -19.13
C PRO A 41 -16.48 2.06 -17.74
N GLU A 42 -17.78 1.97 -17.48
CA GLU A 42 -18.34 1.52 -16.20
C GLU A 42 -17.85 0.12 -15.79
N TRP A 43 -17.81 -0.83 -16.73
CA TRP A 43 -17.30 -2.18 -16.49
C TRP A 43 -15.87 -2.20 -15.93
N PHE A 44 -15.03 -1.23 -16.32
CA PHE A 44 -13.67 -1.13 -15.82
C PHE A 44 -13.66 -0.63 -14.38
N ILE A 45 -14.46 0.40 -14.08
CA ILE A 45 -14.59 0.97 -12.73
C ILE A 45 -15.13 -0.08 -11.74
N GLU A 46 -16.12 -0.88 -12.17
CA GLU A 46 -16.68 -1.99 -11.41
C GLU A 46 -15.69 -3.14 -11.22
N SER A 47 -14.77 -3.34 -12.16
CA SER A 47 -13.72 -4.38 -12.07
C SER A 47 -12.60 -4.02 -11.09
N ILE A 48 -12.40 -2.74 -10.76
CA ILE A 48 -11.27 -2.28 -9.94
C ILE A 48 -11.20 -2.95 -8.55
N PRO A 49 -12.28 -3.07 -7.76
CA PRO A 49 -12.23 -3.77 -6.47
C PRO A 49 -11.74 -5.22 -6.60
N HIS A 50 -12.18 -5.94 -7.65
CA HIS A 50 -11.76 -7.31 -7.95
C HIS A 50 -10.28 -7.39 -8.34
N LEU A 51 -9.79 -6.44 -9.14
CA LEU A 51 -8.36 -6.34 -9.47
C LEU A 51 -7.53 -6.02 -8.23
N ASN A 52 -8.00 -5.10 -7.39
CA ASN A 52 -7.30 -4.69 -6.17
C ASN A 52 -7.20 -5.82 -5.15
N VAL A 53 -8.22 -6.67 -5.01
CA VAL A 53 -8.14 -7.85 -4.12
C VAL A 53 -7.14 -8.88 -4.67
N ALA A 54 -7.09 -9.09 -5.99
CA ALA A 54 -6.12 -9.97 -6.63
C ALA A 54 -4.67 -9.44 -6.48
N ILE A 55 -4.47 -8.14 -6.69
CA ILE A 55 -3.19 -7.45 -6.47
C ILE A 55 -2.76 -7.57 -5.01
N SER A 56 -3.69 -7.42 -4.06
CA SER A 56 -3.41 -7.56 -2.62
C SER A 56 -2.95 -8.97 -2.26
N ALA A 57 -3.62 -10.00 -2.79
CA ALA A 57 -3.21 -11.39 -2.60
C ALA A 57 -1.84 -11.67 -3.22
N ALA A 58 -1.57 -11.16 -4.43
CA ALA A 58 -0.26 -11.24 -5.06
C ALA A 58 0.82 -10.53 -4.23
N ALA A 59 0.53 -9.36 -3.67
CA ALA A 59 1.45 -8.61 -2.84
C ALA A 59 1.79 -9.37 -1.55
N ILE A 60 0.80 -9.99 -0.89
CA ILE A 60 1.04 -10.87 0.27
C ILE A 60 1.99 -12.01 -0.11
N ALA A 61 1.77 -12.66 -1.25
CA ALA A 61 2.62 -13.74 -1.72
C ALA A 61 4.06 -13.27 -1.99
N THR A 62 4.24 -12.14 -2.70
CA THR A 62 5.57 -11.59 -3.00
C THR A 62 6.31 -11.15 -1.74
N ILE A 63 5.62 -10.54 -0.76
CA ILE A 63 6.22 -10.18 0.53
C ILE A 63 6.67 -11.44 1.27
N ALA A 64 5.83 -12.48 1.32
CA ALA A 64 6.17 -13.75 1.96
C ALA A 64 7.37 -14.45 1.29
N VAL A 65 7.46 -14.40 -0.04
CA VAL A 65 8.64 -14.88 -0.80
C VAL A 65 9.88 -14.07 -0.45
N GLY A 66 9.79 -12.74 -0.46
CA GLY A 66 10.90 -11.85 -0.12
C GLY A 66 11.40 -12.05 1.31
N TRP A 67 10.50 -12.29 2.26
CA TRP A 67 10.85 -12.59 3.66
C TRP A 67 11.51 -13.97 3.81
N ARG A 68 11.06 -14.99 3.07
CA ARG A 68 11.75 -16.30 3.04
C ARG A 68 13.12 -16.20 2.39
N ALA A 69 13.26 -15.40 1.33
CA ALA A 69 14.52 -15.22 0.61
C ALA A 69 15.58 -14.58 1.50
N ILE A 70 15.25 -13.49 2.22
CA ILE A 70 16.21 -12.82 3.10
C ILE A 70 16.63 -13.68 4.30
N ARG A 71 15.71 -14.49 4.86
CA ARG A 71 16.06 -15.46 5.92
C ARG A 71 17.04 -16.54 5.45
N ARG A 72 17.09 -16.82 4.14
CA ARG A 72 18.04 -17.76 3.52
C ARG A 72 19.29 -17.07 2.95
N GLY A 73 19.51 -15.79 3.27
CA GLY A 73 20.64 -15.01 2.74
C GLY A 73 20.55 -14.70 1.24
N ARG A 74 19.42 -14.95 0.58
CA ARG A 74 19.25 -14.74 -0.87
C ARG A 74 18.82 -13.30 -1.16
N VAL A 75 19.77 -12.37 -1.08
CA VAL A 75 19.51 -10.93 -1.19
C VAL A 75 18.91 -10.53 -2.54
N ASP A 76 19.38 -11.08 -3.66
CA ASP A 76 18.84 -10.72 -4.98
C ASP A 76 17.36 -11.10 -5.12
N ARG A 77 16.99 -12.29 -4.66
CA ARG A 77 15.58 -12.72 -4.64
C ARG A 77 14.73 -11.89 -3.70
N HIS A 78 15.27 -11.48 -2.55
CA HIS A 78 14.59 -10.56 -1.66
C HIS A 78 14.34 -9.21 -2.35
N ARG A 79 15.36 -8.64 -3.00
CA ARG A 79 15.27 -7.37 -3.72
C ARG A 79 14.21 -7.41 -4.81
N VAL A 80 14.23 -8.42 -5.68
CA VAL A 80 13.23 -8.60 -6.75
C VAL A 80 11.83 -8.66 -6.14
N ALA A 81 11.63 -9.50 -5.12
CA ALA A 81 10.33 -9.63 -4.47
C ALA A 81 9.83 -8.33 -3.82
N MET A 82 10.70 -7.54 -3.19
CA MET A 82 10.31 -6.25 -2.61
C MET A 82 9.99 -5.20 -3.67
N VAL A 83 10.74 -5.14 -4.77
CA VAL A 83 10.43 -4.25 -5.90
C VAL A 83 9.10 -4.63 -6.55
N THR A 84 8.85 -5.92 -6.76
CA THR A 84 7.54 -6.40 -7.25
C THR A 84 6.42 -6.03 -6.29
N SER A 85 6.61 -6.23 -4.97
CA SER A 85 5.60 -5.87 -3.95
C SER A 85 5.31 -4.37 -3.95
N PHE A 86 6.34 -3.54 -4.11
CA PHE A 86 6.18 -2.09 -4.23
C PHE A 86 5.41 -1.71 -5.50
N GLY A 87 5.72 -2.33 -6.64
CA GLY A 87 4.98 -2.13 -7.88
C GLY A 87 3.50 -2.50 -7.73
N LEU A 88 3.19 -3.65 -7.15
CA LEU A 88 1.82 -4.09 -6.86
C LEU A 88 1.09 -3.10 -5.94
N PHE A 89 1.74 -2.61 -4.88
CA PHE A 89 1.19 -1.60 -4.00
C PHE A 89 0.90 -0.28 -4.73
N ALA A 90 1.82 0.19 -5.57
CA ALA A 90 1.63 1.40 -6.36
C ALA A 90 0.45 1.24 -7.32
N THR A 91 0.34 0.10 -8.03
CA THR A 91 -0.79 -0.21 -8.90
C THR A 91 -2.11 -0.25 -8.11
N PHE A 92 -2.14 -0.93 -6.96
CA PHE A 92 -3.32 -0.95 -6.08
C PHE A 92 -3.76 0.46 -5.69
N LEU A 93 -2.82 1.29 -5.23
CA LEU A 93 -3.11 2.64 -4.77
C LEU A 93 -3.62 3.51 -5.92
N THR A 94 -2.99 3.43 -7.10
CA THR A 94 -3.45 4.16 -8.29
C THR A 94 -4.87 3.76 -8.68
N LEU A 95 -5.16 2.46 -8.78
CA LEU A 95 -6.49 1.97 -9.12
C LEU A 95 -7.54 2.38 -8.07
N TYR A 96 -7.19 2.27 -6.78
CA TYR A 96 -8.06 2.66 -5.68
C TYR A 96 -8.40 4.16 -5.74
N LEU A 97 -7.39 5.02 -5.85
CA LEU A 97 -7.58 6.48 -5.91
C LEU A 97 -8.32 6.89 -7.20
N TYR A 98 -8.01 6.25 -8.33
CA TYR A 98 -8.71 6.48 -9.59
C TYR A 98 -10.21 6.20 -9.43
N ARG A 99 -10.58 5.01 -8.92
CA ARG A 99 -11.98 4.65 -8.67
C ARG A 99 -12.63 5.64 -7.72
N LEU A 100 -11.97 5.94 -6.60
CA LEU A 100 -12.49 6.82 -5.55
C LEU A 100 -12.85 8.22 -6.09
N VAL A 101 -11.99 8.78 -6.94
CA VAL A 101 -12.26 10.06 -7.61
C VAL A 101 -13.34 9.90 -8.67
N ALA A 102 -13.29 8.87 -9.51
CA ALA A 102 -14.24 8.63 -10.58
C ALA A 102 -15.68 8.45 -10.08
N THR A 103 -15.88 7.69 -9.00
CA THR A 103 -17.19 7.50 -8.35
C THR A 103 -17.57 8.67 -7.44
N GLY A 104 -16.61 9.51 -7.07
CA GLY A 104 -16.79 10.65 -6.16
C GLY A 104 -17.04 10.27 -4.71
N GLY A 105 -16.60 9.09 -4.29
CA GLY A 105 -16.75 8.65 -2.91
C GLY A 105 -16.48 7.14 -2.71
N PRO A 106 -16.28 6.72 -1.45
CA PRO A 106 -16.18 5.31 -1.10
C PRO A 106 -17.51 4.61 -1.38
N GLN A 107 -17.44 3.29 -1.58
CA GLN A 107 -18.64 2.47 -1.73
C GLN A 107 -19.37 2.36 -0.39
N GLU A 108 -20.69 2.48 -0.43
CA GLU A 108 -21.54 2.26 0.73
C GLU A 108 -21.59 0.77 1.09
N PHE A 109 -21.69 0.48 2.38
CA PHE A 109 -21.77 -0.90 2.85
C PHE A 109 -23.21 -1.42 2.68
N PRO A 110 -23.43 -2.54 1.96
CA PRO A 110 -24.79 -3.01 1.63
C PRO A 110 -25.45 -3.87 2.71
N GLY A 111 -24.70 -4.26 3.75
CA GLY A 111 -25.19 -5.18 4.80
C GLY A 111 -25.89 -4.51 5.99
N PRO A 112 -26.27 -5.30 7.02
CA PRO A 112 -26.95 -4.80 8.22
C PRO A 112 -26.14 -3.77 9.01
N GLU A 113 -26.83 -2.80 9.61
CA GLU A 113 -26.22 -1.73 10.41
C GLU A 113 -25.33 -2.24 11.54
N THR A 114 -25.69 -3.37 12.15
CA THR A 114 -24.88 -3.99 13.21
C THR A 114 -23.51 -4.46 12.70
N VAL A 115 -23.45 -5.03 11.50
CA VAL A 115 -22.19 -5.47 10.89
C VAL A 115 -21.39 -4.26 10.40
N TYR A 116 -22.08 -3.25 9.86
CA TYR A 116 -21.47 -1.99 9.47
C TYR A 116 -20.70 -1.34 10.64
N GLN A 117 -21.37 -1.15 11.78
CA GLN A 117 -20.82 -0.43 12.92
C GLN A 117 -19.75 -1.20 13.68
N PHE A 118 -19.96 -2.50 13.91
CA PHE A 118 -19.10 -3.28 14.81
C PHE A 118 -18.03 -4.11 14.10
N VAL A 119 -18.15 -4.32 12.79
CA VAL A 119 -17.20 -5.13 12.01
C VAL A 119 -16.56 -4.31 10.90
N TYR A 120 -17.37 -3.75 10.00
CA TYR A 120 -16.85 -3.06 8.80
C TYR A 120 -16.08 -1.80 9.16
N LEU A 121 -16.67 -0.87 9.93
CA LEU A 121 -16.02 0.39 10.28
C LEU A 121 -14.72 0.21 11.08
N PRO A 122 -14.65 -0.62 12.14
CA PRO A 122 -13.40 -0.87 12.86
C PRO A 122 -12.33 -1.51 11.96
N THR A 123 -12.72 -2.48 11.14
CA THR A 123 -11.80 -3.15 10.20
C THR A 123 -11.23 -2.16 9.18
N LEU A 124 -12.10 -1.34 8.59
CA LEU A 124 -11.73 -0.31 7.63
C LEU A 124 -10.84 0.76 8.27
N ALA A 125 -11.18 1.22 9.48
CA ALA A 125 -10.38 2.19 10.21
C ALA A 125 -8.97 1.66 10.49
N ILE A 126 -8.84 0.43 10.99
CA ILE A 126 -7.53 -0.20 11.22
C ILE A 126 -6.76 -0.33 9.90
N HIS A 127 -7.41 -0.80 8.84
CA HIS A 127 -6.79 -0.92 7.52
C HIS A 127 -6.20 0.41 7.03
N ILE A 128 -6.99 1.49 7.10
CA ILE A 128 -6.59 2.84 6.66
C ILE A 128 -5.46 3.39 7.53
N LEU A 129 -5.55 3.26 8.86
CA LEU A 129 -4.51 3.72 9.78
C LEU A 129 -3.18 3.01 9.54
N LEU A 130 -3.21 1.69 9.32
CA LEU A 130 -2.03 0.91 8.97
C LEU A 130 -1.48 1.33 7.60
N ALA A 131 -2.33 1.61 6.61
CA ALA A 131 -1.91 2.08 5.30
C ALA A 131 -1.21 3.45 5.38
N ILE A 132 -1.76 4.39 6.15
CA ILE A 132 -1.17 5.72 6.41
C ILE A 132 0.19 5.58 7.09
N ALA A 133 0.27 4.77 8.17
CA ALA A 133 1.50 4.54 8.90
C ALA A 133 2.57 3.84 8.06
N CYS A 134 2.17 3.03 7.08
CA CYS A 134 3.08 2.30 6.21
C CYS A 134 3.88 3.22 5.27
N ILE A 135 3.27 4.30 4.76
CA ILE A 135 3.89 5.20 3.76
C ILE A 135 5.28 5.72 4.20
N PRO A 136 5.44 6.38 5.36
CA PRO A 136 6.76 6.88 5.77
C PRO A 136 7.76 5.78 6.07
N VAL A 137 7.31 4.66 6.65
CA VAL A 137 8.17 3.51 6.96
C VAL A 137 8.71 2.89 5.66
N LEU A 138 7.86 2.78 4.64
CA LEU A 138 8.19 2.25 3.32
C LEU A 138 9.21 3.13 2.60
N TYR A 139 8.95 4.44 2.51
CA TYR A 139 9.89 5.37 1.88
C TYR A 139 11.24 5.35 2.58
N TYR A 140 11.26 5.32 3.91
CA TYR A 140 12.50 5.25 4.66
C TYR A 140 13.29 3.98 4.35
N ALA A 141 12.63 2.81 4.35
CA ALA A 141 13.27 1.53 4.06
C ALA A 141 13.82 1.47 2.62
N LEU A 142 13.06 1.97 1.63
CA LEU A 142 13.48 2.01 0.23
C LEU A 142 14.63 3.00 0.00
N LEU A 143 14.55 4.20 0.57
CA LEU A 143 15.61 5.19 0.44
C LEU A 143 16.90 4.74 1.15
N GLN A 144 16.81 4.04 2.28
CA GLN A 144 17.97 3.36 2.87
C GLN A 144 18.57 2.33 1.90
N ALA A 145 17.74 1.51 1.23
CA ALA A 145 18.21 0.52 0.26
C ALA A 145 18.90 1.15 -0.97
N LEU A 146 18.52 2.39 -1.34
CA LEU A 146 19.13 3.13 -2.45
C LEU A 146 20.36 3.94 -2.05
N ALA A 147 20.47 4.31 -0.77
CA ALA A 147 21.54 5.15 -0.25
C ALA A 147 22.74 4.36 0.29
N TYR A 148 22.57 3.08 0.61
CA TYR A 148 23.63 2.24 1.17
C TYR A 148 23.92 1.02 0.29
N PRO A 149 25.19 0.60 0.16
CA PRO A 149 25.52 -0.65 -0.49
C PRO A 149 24.99 -1.84 0.30
N ILE A 150 24.71 -2.94 -0.39
CA ILE A 150 24.12 -4.16 0.20
C ILE A 150 24.91 -4.66 1.42
N ALA A 151 26.25 -4.57 1.38
CA ALA A 151 27.12 -5.00 2.47
C ALA A 151 26.98 -4.15 3.75
N GLU A 152 26.56 -2.89 3.63
CA GLU A 152 26.38 -1.97 4.77
C GLU A 152 24.94 -1.99 5.30
N LEU A 153 23.95 -2.39 4.51
CA LEU A 153 22.54 -2.41 4.90
C LEU A 153 22.26 -3.13 6.23
N PRO A 154 22.89 -4.28 6.57
CA PRO A 154 22.70 -4.92 7.87
C PRO A 154 23.11 -4.05 9.07
N ARG A 155 24.02 -3.10 8.88
CA ARG A 155 24.49 -2.15 9.90
C ARG A 155 23.61 -0.90 10.00
N THR A 156 22.69 -0.72 9.05
CA THR A 156 21.72 0.38 9.06
C THR A 156 20.42 -0.05 9.72
N SER A 157 19.51 0.91 9.87
CA SER A 157 18.15 0.64 10.33
C SER A 157 17.26 -0.05 9.28
N HIS A 158 17.74 -0.30 8.06
CA HIS A 158 16.97 -0.93 6.97
C HIS A 158 16.30 -2.24 7.40
N ALA A 159 17.01 -3.15 8.09
CA ALA A 159 16.43 -4.42 8.52
C ALA A 159 15.29 -4.24 9.55
N ARG A 160 15.39 -3.22 10.43
CA ARG A 160 14.34 -2.91 11.42
C ARG A 160 13.11 -2.36 10.72
N PHE A 161 13.27 -1.31 9.91
CA PHE A 161 12.14 -0.66 9.22
C PHE A 161 11.55 -1.55 8.11
N GLY A 162 12.36 -2.36 7.44
CA GLY A 162 11.89 -3.35 6.47
C GLY A 162 10.99 -4.43 7.12
N ARG A 163 11.31 -4.89 8.33
CA ARG A 163 10.40 -5.79 9.09
C ARG A 163 9.09 -5.10 9.47
N ILE A 164 9.15 -3.86 9.96
CA ILE A 164 7.95 -3.09 10.30
C ILE A 164 7.08 -2.89 9.05
N ALA A 165 7.67 -2.45 7.94
CA ALA A 165 6.98 -2.27 6.67
C ALA A 165 6.31 -3.55 6.19
N ALA A 166 7.03 -4.68 6.20
CA ALA A 166 6.48 -5.97 5.80
C ALA A 166 5.29 -6.40 6.66
N THR A 167 5.38 -6.22 7.99
CA THR A 167 4.26 -6.52 8.90
C THR A 167 3.06 -5.62 8.63
N LEU A 168 3.27 -4.31 8.50
CA LEU A 168 2.20 -3.34 8.21
C LEU A 168 1.50 -3.68 6.90
N TRP A 169 2.26 -3.97 5.83
CA TRP A 169 1.69 -4.35 4.55
C TRP A 169 0.92 -5.66 4.61
N LEU A 170 1.48 -6.72 5.22
CA LEU A 170 0.79 -8.01 5.30
C LEU A 170 -0.56 -7.89 6.03
N ILE A 171 -0.58 -7.18 7.16
CA ILE A 171 -1.82 -6.98 7.91
C ILE A 171 -2.78 -6.10 7.10
N SER A 172 -2.32 -4.96 6.58
CA SER A 172 -3.15 -4.03 5.82
C SER A 172 -3.76 -4.70 4.58
N PHE A 173 -2.98 -5.40 3.74
CA PHE A 173 -3.52 -6.12 2.59
C PHE A 173 -4.51 -7.22 2.98
N SER A 174 -4.25 -7.94 4.07
CA SER A 174 -5.19 -8.96 4.57
C SER A 174 -6.51 -8.33 5.00
N LEU A 175 -6.48 -7.20 5.72
CA LEU A 175 -7.69 -6.47 6.09
C LEU A 175 -8.39 -5.89 4.85
N GLY A 176 -7.66 -5.46 3.82
CA GLY A 176 -8.24 -5.02 2.55
C GLY A 176 -9.03 -6.14 1.86
N ILE A 177 -8.52 -7.38 1.90
CA ILE A 177 -9.24 -8.56 1.41
C ILE A 177 -10.50 -8.83 2.24
N VAL A 178 -10.44 -8.66 3.57
CA VAL A 178 -11.62 -8.79 4.43
C VAL A 178 -12.66 -7.72 4.11
N VAL A 179 -12.27 -6.45 3.96
CA VAL A 179 -13.16 -5.35 3.55
C VAL A 179 -13.83 -5.66 2.22
N TYR A 180 -13.06 -6.16 1.24
CA TYR A 180 -13.61 -6.61 -0.04
C TYR A 180 -14.62 -7.76 0.13
N GLY A 181 -14.29 -8.77 0.93
CA GLY A 181 -15.18 -9.91 1.19
C GLY A 181 -16.49 -9.50 1.84
N LEU A 182 -16.46 -8.52 2.75
CA LEU A 182 -17.64 -7.94 3.36
C LEU A 182 -18.51 -7.15 2.35
N LEU A 183 -17.90 -6.48 1.37
CA LEU A 183 -18.61 -5.63 0.40
C LEU A 183 -19.15 -6.36 -0.83
N HIS A 184 -18.59 -7.51 -1.19
CA HIS A 184 -18.84 -8.13 -2.50
C HIS A 184 -19.11 -9.65 -2.44
N VAL A 185 -18.93 -10.29 -1.29
CA VAL A 185 -19.10 -11.75 -1.14
C VAL A 185 -20.14 -12.07 -0.07
N ALA A 186 -20.05 -11.42 1.09
CA ALA A 186 -20.98 -11.65 2.19
C ALA A 186 -22.30 -10.88 2.05
N TYR A 187 -22.25 -9.70 1.42
CA TYR A 187 -23.36 -8.78 1.17
C TYR A 187 -23.19 -8.20 -0.24
#